data_AF-A0A0L7L3X8-F1
#
_entry.id   AF-A0A0L7L3X8-F1
#
_cell.length_a   1.000
_cell.length_b   1.000
_cell.length_c   1.000
_cell.angle_alpha   90.00
_cell.angle_beta   90.00
_cell.angle_gamma   90.00
#
_symmetry.space_group_name_H-M   'P 1'
#
loop_
_entity.id
_entity.type
_entity.pdbx_description
1 polymer ?
#
loop_
_entity_poly.entity_id
_entity_poly.type
_entity_poly.pdbx_seq_one_letter_code
_entity_poly.pdbx_strand_id
1 'polypeptide(L)'
;MEGQFKVLFDQMKIEMEKQTNTIFEKINKQLEPLIEENKIMKSKIEVLERKIEYLEKEKKKNNILVFGLEEKEKSSLELLQVVQDTIKADLKIALETSDVSKIHRIGAIKENKIRPVLIAFTNSWKRSEIVKMRRSLKQVYVTEDFPKEVLEKRRELLPKLKEERAKGNFAYIRYDQLIVKEGNLNNFNKEKRKRDPSTSPENQNYAKKLVSNISSIKGNRRNAFDMMRPRSNSLSQNKLAEIKKHKTLQNKYDFLENTLKGVNKLRTKKGKRDKLGDETRKLMEERNELLEKRKDNRQKIANISKKIQVSIRRHRKKERLNILKEQIEKTGGIKKGLKQLKEYTQWIPNIKNQNKKKTGQLTTKRLSIAKVATEFYKELYTEKDKII
;
A
#
# COMPACT_ATOMS: atom_id res chain seq x y z
N MET A 1 -2.00 30.64 85.75
CA MET A 1 -1.05 29.62 85.25
C MET A 1 -1.69 28.76 84.15
N GLU A 2 -2.90 28.22 84.33
CA GLU A 2 -3.56 27.35 83.32
C GLU A 2 -3.85 28.01 81.96
N GLY A 3 -4.23 29.29 81.91
CA GLY A 3 -4.50 29.99 80.65
C GLY A 3 -3.26 30.13 79.75
N GLN A 4 -2.07 30.32 80.34
CA GLN A 4 -0.81 30.44 79.59
C GLN A 4 -0.35 29.08 79.03
N PHE A 5 -0.55 27.99 79.77
CA PHE A 5 -0.28 26.64 79.29
C PHE A 5 -1.19 26.26 78.11
N LYS A 6 -2.46 26.66 78.14
CA LYS A 6 -3.41 26.38 77.05
C LYS A 6 -2.99 27.06 75.75
N VAL A 7 -2.57 28.33 75.82
CA VAL A 7 -2.05 29.09 74.67
C VAL A 7 -0.76 28.46 74.12
N LEU A 8 0.14 27.99 75.00
CA LEU A 8 1.37 27.30 74.59
C LEU A 8 1.08 25.99 73.84
N PHE A 9 0.14 25.18 74.33
CA PHE A 9 -0.28 23.94 73.67
C PHE A 9 -0.94 24.21 72.31
N ASP A 10 -1.78 25.24 72.20
CA ASP A 10 -2.41 25.62 70.94
C ASP A 10 -1.37 26.10 69.92
N GLN A 11 -0.37 26.89 70.34
CA GLN A 11 0.76 27.29 69.49
C GLN A 11 1.62 26.09 69.05
N MET A 12 1.93 25.18 69.96
CA MET A 12 2.65 23.93 69.63
C MET A 12 1.89 23.10 68.60
N LYS A 13 0.56 23.01 68.73
CA LYS A 13 -0.29 22.26 67.79
C LYS A 13 -0.29 22.90 66.40
N ILE A 14 -0.40 24.23 66.33
CA ILE A 14 -0.32 24.98 65.07
C ILE A 14 1.06 24.80 64.42
N GLU A 15 2.14 24.82 65.19
CA GLU A 15 3.50 24.68 64.68
C GLU A 15 3.79 23.25 64.22
N MET A 16 3.32 22.24 64.95
CA MET A 16 3.29 20.84 64.53
C MET A 16 2.53 20.65 63.22
N GLU A 17 1.31 21.21 63.11
CA GLU A 17 0.52 21.13 61.88
C GLU A 17 1.25 21.78 60.69
N LYS A 18 1.87 22.95 60.90
CA LYS A 18 2.72 23.59 59.88
C LYS A 18 3.88 22.69 59.46
N GLN A 19 4.61 22.10 60.41
CA GLN A 19 5.70 21.18 60.12
C GLN A 19 5.20 19.96 59.33
N THR A 20 4.10 19.33 59.74
CA THR A 20 3.52 18.19 59.02
C THR A 20 3.10 18.54 57.58
N ASN A 21 2.48 19.70 57.37
CA ASN A 21 2.10 20.17 56.03
C ASN A 21 3.32 20.43 55.14
N THR A 22 4.38 21.06 55.67
CA THR A 22 5.60 21.28 54.90
C THR A 22 6.32 19.98 54.51
N ILE A 23 6.29 18.97 55.39
CA ILE A 23 6.81 17.64 55.09
C ILE A 23 5.96 16.97 54.01
N PHE A 24 4.63 17.05 54.12
CA PHE A 24 3.71 16.47 53.14
C PHE A 24 3.86 17.11 51.75
N GLU A 25 4.01 18.43 51.68
CA GLU A 25 4.31 19.14 50.43
C GLU A 25 5.63 18.70 49.79
N LYS A 26 6.70 18.55 50.60
CA LYS A 26 7.99 18.03 50.11
C LYS A 26 7.86 16.62 49.56
N ILE A 27 7.14 15.73 50.26
CA ILE A 27 6.89 14.36 49.83
C ILE A 27 6.09 14.34 48.52
N ASN A 28 4.99 15.10 48.42
CA ASN A 28 4.18 15.15 47.21
C ASN A 28 4.98 15.69 46.01
N LYS A 29 5.79 16.73 46.23
CA LYS A 29 6.67 17.30 45.21
C LYS A 29 7.72 16.31 44.71
N GLN A 30 8.14 15.35 45.52
CA GLN A 30 9.01 14.25 45.11
C GLN A 30 8.26 13.06 44.51
N LEU A 31 7.01 12.84 44.90
CA LEU A 31 6.20 11.71 44.45
C LEU A 31 5.62 11.92 43.04
N GLU A 32 5.21 13.15 42.70
CA GLU A 32 4.71 13.51 41.37
C GLU A 32 5.67 13.12 40.23
N PRO A 33 6.96 13.52 40.23
CA PRO A 33 7.89 13.14 39.16
C PRO A 33 8.11 11.62 39.11
N LEU A 34 8.11 10.92 40.26
CA LEU A 34 8.24 9.46 40.28
C LEU A 34 7.03 8.74 39.66
N ILE A 35 5.82 9.26 39.85
CA ILE A 35 4.60 8.74 39.21
C ILE A 35 4.67 8.99 37.70
N GLU A 36 5.10 10.18 37.29
CA GLU A 36 5.23 10.53 35.89
C GLU A 36 6.29 9.69 35.19
N GLU A 37 7.47 9.50 35.80
CA GLU A 37 8.51 8.61 35.33
C GLU A 37 8.01 7.16 35.23
N ASN A 38 7.28 6.65 36.22
CA ASN A 38 6.68 5.31 36.17
C ASN A 38 5.70 5.17 35.01
N LYS A 39 4.89 6.20 34.74
CA LYS A 39 3.97 6.20 33.60
C LYS A 39 4.72 6.17 32.27
N ILE A 40 5.78 6.96 32.15
CA ILE A 40 6.68 6.95 30.99
C ILE A 40 7.34 5.59 30.83
N MET A 41 7.86 4.99 31.90
CA MET A 41 8.49 3.66 31.89
C MET A 41 7.52 2.58 31.43
N LYS A 42 6.30 2.54 31.96
CA LYS A 42 5.25 1.60 31.52
C LYS A 42 4.96 1.76 30.02
N SER A 43 4.86 3.00 29.52
CA SER A 43 4.65 3.22 28.08
C SER A 43 5.83 2.74 27.23
N LYS A 44 7.07 2.91 27.71
CA LYS A 44 8.28 2.43 27.02
C LYS A 44 8.33 0.91 26.99
N ILE A 45 7.97 0.25 28.09
CA ILE A 45 7.88 -1.21 28.17
C ILE A 45 6.87 -1.73 27.14
N GLU A 46 5.67 -1.14 27.06
CA GLU A 46 4.65 -1.54 26.09
C GLU A 46 5.13 -1.38 24.62
N VAL A 47 5.89 -0.32 24.33
CA VAL A 47 6.50 -0.13 23.00
C VAL A 47 7.57 -1.18 22.72
N LEU A 48 8.40 -1.52 23.71
CA LEU A 48 9.45 -2.53 23.57
C LEU A 48 8.85 -3.93 23.39
N GLU A 49 7.83 -4.29 24.16
CA GLU A 49 7.12 -5.57 24.03
C GLU A 49 6.54 -5.74 22.64
N ARG A 50 5.82 -4.73 22.11
CA ARG A 50 5.31 -4.74 20.73
C ARG A 50 6.42 -4.90 19.69
N LYS A 51 7.59 -4.29 19.94
CA LYS A 51 8.75 -4.40 19.03
C LYS A 51 9.35 -5.81 19.08
N ILE A 52 9.45 -6.41 20.26
CA ILE A 52 9.91 -7.79 20.45
C ILE A 52 8.96 -8.74 19.73
N GLU A 53 7.64 -8.62 19.95
CA GLU A 53 6.63 -9.44 19.29
C GLU A 53 6.76 -9.36 17.75
N TYR A 54 6.92 -8.14 17.20
CA TYR A 54 7.12 -7.95 15.78
C TYR A 54 8.40 -8.63 15.26
N LEU A 55 9.51 -8.51 15.98
CA LEU A 55 10.79 -9.12 15.60
C LEU A 55 10.72 -10.65 15.66
N GLU A 56 10.11 -11.22 16.69
CA GLU A 56 9.91 -12.67 16.80
C GLU A 56 9.02 -13.21 15.68
N LYS A 57 7.94 -12.49 15.37
CA LYS A 57 7.06 -12.80 14.25
C LYS A 57 7.81 -12.78 12.92
N GLU A 58 8.59 -11.74 12.66
CA GLU A 58 9.38 -11.63 11.43
C GLU A 58 10.45 -12.71 11.31
N LYS A 59 11.09 -13.09 12.42
CA LYS A 59 12.08 -14.19 12.48
C LYS A 59 11.44 -15.55 12.20
N LYS A 60 10.21 -15.78 12.68
CA LYS A 60 9.48 -17.05 12.54
C LYS A 60 8.57 -17.14 11.32
N LYS A 61 8.33 -16.04 10.59
CA LYS A 61 7.36 -15.98 9.49
C LYS A 61 7.61 -16.98 8.37
N ASN A 62 8.87 -17.39 8.16
CA ASN A 62 9.25 -18.33 7.12
C ASN A 62 9.49 -19.75 7.67
N ASN A 63 9.20 -19.98 8.95
CA ASN A 63 9.43 -21.26 9.59
C ASN A 63 8.17 -22.13 9.51
N ILE A 64 8.42 -23.44 9.42
CA ILE A 64 7.42 -24.50 9.49
C ILE A 64 7.92 -25.55 10.50
N LEU A 65 6.99 -26.13 11.25
CA LEU A 65 7.20 -27.29 12.10
C LEU A 65 6.57 -28.52 11.47
N VAL A 66 7.34 -29.60 11.41
CA VAL A 66 6.94 -30.89 10.84
C VAL A 66 6.96 -31.94 11.94
N PHE A 67 5.84 -32.61 12.15
CA PHE A 67 5.63 -33.62 13.19
C PHE A 67 5.36 -35.00 12.56
N GLY A 68 5.77 -36.07 13.25
CA GLY A 68 5.51 -37.45 12.82
C GLY A 68 6.53 -38.03 11.85
N LEU A 69 7.71 -37.40 11.72
CA LEU A 69 8.78 -37.87 10.84
C LEU A 69 9.76 -38.74 11.64
N GLU A 70 9.89 -40.02 11.32
CA GLU A 70 10.71 -40.99 12.09
C GLU A 70 12.17 -40.53 12.24
N GLU A 71 12.80 -40.79 13.40
CA GLU A 71 14.19 -40.41 13.68
C GLU A 71 15.16 -41.45 13.11
N LYS A 72 15.39 -41.41 11.79
CA LYS A 72 16.33 -42.29 11.08
C LYS A 72 17.62 -41.59 10.66
N GLU A 73 17.68 -40.26 10.78
CA GLU A 73 18.75 -39.46 10.19
C GLU A 73 19.94 -39.29 11.12
N LYS A 74 21.14 -39.31 10.55
CA LYS A 74 22.41 -39.06 11.24
C LYS A 74 22.95 -37.66 10.96
N SER A 75 22.58 -37.08 9.81
CA SER A 75 23.02 -35.75 9.36
C SER A 75 21.87 -34.80 9.00
N SER A 76 22.14 -33.51 9.05
CA SER A 76 21.18 -32.46 8.63
C SER A 76 20.85 -32.52 7.13
N LEU A 77 21.78 -33.02 6.31
CA LEU A 77 21.58 -33.20 4.87
C LEU A 77 20.63 -34.37 4.59
N GLU A 78 20.78 -35.48 5.31
CA GLU A 78 19.87 -36.63 5.22
C GLU A 78 18.45 -36.22 5.64
N LEU A 79 18.33 -35.45 6.73
CA LEU A 79 17.05 -34.90 7.18
C LEU A 79 16.40 -34.04 6.09
N LEU A 80 17.19 -33.24 5.37
CA LEU A 80 16.68 -32.46 4.25
C LEU A 80 16.17 -33.36 3.12
N GLN A 81 16.89 -34.43 2.78
CA GLN A 81 16.48 -35.39 1.75
C GLN A 81 15.18 -36.09 2.13
N VAL A 82 15.06 -36.62 3.35
CA VAL A 82 13.85 -37.28 3.84
C VAL A 82 12.64 -36.33 3.78
N VAL A 83 12.84 -35.07 4.17
CA VAL A 83 11.79 -34.03 4.08
C VAL A 83 11.44 -33.70 2.62
N GLN A 84 12.43 -33.62 1.73
CA GLN A 84 12.19 -33.38 0.30
C GLN A 84 11.37 -34.52 -0.31
N ASP A 85 11.71 -35.77 -0.01
CA ASP A 85 11.05 -36.94 -0.55
C ASP A 85 9.62 -37.07 -0.05
N THR A 86 9.39 -36.84 1.25
CA THR A 86 8.04 -36.81 1.83
C THR A 86 7.16 -35.71 1.23
N ILE A 87 7.69 -34.50 1.06
CA ILE A 87 6.94 -33.39 0.45
C ILE A 87 6.65 -33.65 -1.03
N LYS A 88 7.62 -34.20 -1.78
CA LYS A 88 7.43 -34.54 -3.20
C LYS A 88 6.37 -35.63 -3.37
N ALA A 89 6.40 -36.67 -2.53
CA ALA A 89 5.46 -37.78 -2.57
C ALA A 89 4.02 -37.33 -2.28
N ASP A 90 3.82 -36.54 -1.22
CA ASP A 90 2.47 -36.17 -0.77
C ASP A 90 1.91 -34.93 -1.49
N LEU A 91 2.74 -33.90 -1.71
CA LEU A 91 2.28 -32.59 -2.22
C LEU A 91 2.62 -32.34 -3.68
N LYS A 92 3.50 -33.14 -4.29
CA LYS A 92 4.03 -32.93 -5.66
C LYS A 92 4.72 -31.56 -5.83
N ILE A 93 5.23 -30.98 -4.74
CA ILE A 93 5.99 -29.73 -4.76
C ILE A 93 7.47 -30.07 -4.82
N ALA A 94 8.18 -29.53 -5.82
CA ALA A 94 9.64 -29.62 -5.88
C ALA A 94 10.26 -28.65 -4.87
N LEU A 95 10.96 -29.20 -3.87
CA LEU A 95 11.76 -28.43 -2.92
C LEU A 95 13.24 -28.59 -3.26
N GLU A 96 13.91 -27.47 -3.53
CA GLU A 96 15.35 -27.44 -3.76
C GLU A 96 16.12 -27.20 -2.46
N THR A 97 17.42 -27.49 -2.46
CA THR A 97 18.29 -27.17 -1.32
C THR A 97 18.43 -25.66 -1.12
N SER A 98 18.35 -24.87 -2.20
CA SER A 98 18.38 -23.40 -2.23
C SER A 98 17.18 -22.74 -1.52
N ASP A 99 16.05 -23.44 -1.45
CA ASP A 99 14.81 -22.96 -0.83
C ASP A 99 14.88 -23.00 0.71
N VAL A 100 15.80 -23.79 1.27
CA VAL A 100 15.91 -24.02 2.72
C VAL A 100 17.11 -23.26 3.28
N SER A 101 16.85 -22.42 4.27
CA SER A 101 17.90 -21.68 5.00
C SER A 101 18.47 -22.49 6.15
N LYS A 102 17.62 -23.12 6.97
CA LYS A 102 18.03 -23.91 8.13
C LYS A 102 17.07 -25.07 8.35
N ILE A 103 17.61 -26.22 8.78
CA ILE A 103 16.82 -27.39 9.15
C ILE A 103 17.45 -28.08 10.36
N HIS A 104 16.64 -28.41 11.37
CA HIS A 104 17.08 -29.17 12.54
C HIS A 104 15.88 -29.73 13.32
N ARG A 105 16.11 -30.79 14.09
CA ARG A 105 15.15 -31.32 15.07
C ARG A 105 15.15 -30.43 16.32
N ILE A 106 13.98 -30.16 16.88
CA ILE A 106 13.84 -29.39 18.13
C ILE A 106 13.79 -30.34 19.33
N GLY A 107 14.62 -30.05 20.34
CA GLY A 107 14.58 -30.70 21.66
C GLY A 107 15.57 -31.85 21.83
N ALA A 108 15.64 -32.38 23.06
CA ALA A 108 16.50 -33.50 23.42
C ALA A 108 15.91 -34.84 22.94
N ILE A 109 16.79 -35.78 22.56
CA ILE A 109 16.43 -37.13 22.12
C ILE A 109 15.76 -37.89 23.28
N LYS A 110 14.67 -38.59 22.99
CA LYS A 110 13.94 -39.43 23.95
C LYS A 110 13.47 -40.71 23.25
N GLU A 111 13.67 -41.86 23.88
CA GLU A 111 13.52 -43.19 23.26
C GLU A 111 12.10 -43.53 22.75
N ASN A 112 11.06 -42.81 23.18
CA ASN A 112 9.67 -43.04 22.76
C ASN A 112 8.97 -41.80 22.16
N LYS A 113 9.70 -40.74 21.81
CA LYS A 113 9.09 -39.51 21.28
C LYS A 113 9.84 -39.01 20.06
N ILE A 114 9.11 -38.92 18.94
CA ILE A 114 9.58 -38.30 17.71
C ILE A 114 9.65 -36.78 17.88
N ARG A 115 10.84 -36.20 17.73
CA ARG A 115 11.03 -34.75 17.80
C ARG A 115 10.51 -34.03 16.54
N PRO A 116 9.88 -32.86 16.68
CA PRO A 116 9.51 -32.05 15.53
C PRO A 116 10.73 -31.51 14.79
N VAL A 117 10.62 -31.43 13.48
CA VAL A 117 11.62 -30.79 12.60
C VAL A 117 11.22 -29.34 12.38
N LEU A 118 12.13 -28.41 12.63
CA LEU A 118 12.00 -27.03 12.19
C LEU A 118 12.68 -26.85 10.85
N ILE A 119 11.95 -26.27 9.91
CA ILE A 119 12.46 -25.90 8.59
C ILE A 119 12.24 -24.40 8.42
N ALA A 120 13.33 -23.67 8.23
CA ALA A 120 13.32 -22.25 7.89
C ALA A 120 13.56 -22.10 6.38
N PHE A 121 12.60 -21.51 5.68
CA PHE A 121 12.71 -21.27 4.24
C PHE A 121 13.35 -19.91 3.93
N THR A 122 14.09 -19.83 2.83
CA THR A 122 14.56 -18.54 2.29
C THR A 122 13.39 -17.74 1.74
N ASN A 123 12.44 -18.42 1.07
CA ASN A 123 11.28 -17.81 0.44
C ASN A 123 9.96 -18.12 1.16
N SER A 124 9.20 -17.07 1.49
CA SER A 124 7.85 -17.16 2.08
C SER A 124 6.80 -17.81 1.16
N TRP A 125 7.02 -17.79 -0.17
CA TRP A 125 6.09 -18.37 -1.14
C TRP A 125 6.04 -19.90 -1.03
N LYS A 126 7.20 -20.56 -1.03
CA LYS A 126 7.32 -22.02 -0.84
C LYS A 126 6.70 -22.46 0.48
N ARG A 127 7.02 -21.73 1.57
CA ARG A 127 6.41 -21.92 2.88
C ARG A 127 4.87 -21.86 2.82
N SER A 128 4.33 -20.83 2.17
CA SER A 128 2.87 -20.64 2.04
C SER A 128 2.19 -21.71 1.20
N GLU A 129 2.86 -22.22 0.17
CA GLU A 129 2.38 -23.29 -0.69
C GLU A 129 2.21 -24.60 0.10
N ILE A 130 3.26 -25.00 0.84
CA ILE A 130 3.24 -26.16 1.72
C ILE A 130 2.13 -26.04 2.77
N VAL A 131 2.02 -24.88 3.43
CA VAL A 131 1.00 -24.62 4.46
C VAL A 131 -0.43 -24.70 3.90
N LYS A 132 -0.66 -24.31 2.64
CA LYS A 132 -1.98 -24.42 1.99
C LYS A 132 -2.33 -25.87 1.69
N MET A 133 -1.37 -26.66 1.22
CA MET A 133 -1.59 -28.05 0.81
C MET A 133 -1.41 -29.06 1.95
N ARG A 134 -1.06 -28.62 3.17
CA ARG A 134 -0.81 -29.48 4.34
C ARG A 134 -1.93 -30.47 4.69
N ARG A 135 -3.17 -30.23 4.24
CA ARG A 135 -4.30 -31.15 4.43
C ARG A 135 -4.18 -32.44 3.60
N SER A 136 -3.36 -32.42 2.55
CA SER A 136 -3.12 -33.57 1.68
C SER A 136 -2.00 -34.49 2.19
N LEU A 137 -1.28 -34.07 3.25
CA LEU A 137 -0.26 -34.89 3.89
C LEU A 137 -0.90 -36.06 4.64
N LYS A 138 -0.32 -37.25 4.51
CA LYS A 138 -0.91 -38.47 5.10
C LYS A 138 -0.30 -38.78 6.46
N GLN A 139 1.00 -39.04 6.48
CA GLN A 139 1.72 -39.54 7.65
C GLN A 139 2.28 -38.41 8.52
N VAL A 140 2.48 -37.24 7.92
CA VAL A 140 3.18 -36.11 8.53
C VAL A 140 2.23 -34.95 8.77
N TYR A 141 2.35 -34.31 9.93
CA TYR A 141 1.56 -33.13 10.27
C TYR A 141 2.43 -31.87 10.24
N VAL A 142 1.92 -30.83 9.57
CA VAL A 142 2.66 -29.59 9.36
C VAL A 142 1.95 -28.40 9.99
N THR A 143 2.67 -27.65 10.84
CA THR A 143 2.19 -26.40 11.43
C THR A 143 3.13 -25.24 11.20
N GLU A 144 2.62 -24.04 11.44
CA GLU A 144 3.43 -22.83 11.47
C GLU A 144 4.15 -22.72 12.82
N ASP A 145 5.34 -22.12 12.82
CA ASP A 145 6.08 -21.79 14.04
C ASP A 145 5.60 -20.42 14.56
N PHE A 146 4.82 -20.43 15.64
CA PHE A 146 4.31 -19.21 16.28
C PHE A 146 5.12 -18.85 17.53
N PRO A 147 5.14 -17.56 17.94
CA PRO A 147 5.67 -17.18 19.25
C PRO A 147 4.80 -17.76 20.37
N LYS A 148 5.37 -17.87 21.56
CA LYS A 148 4.74 -18.56 22.71
C LYS A 148 3.39 -17.95 23.09
N GLU A 149 3.32 -16.62 23.14
CA GLU A 149 2.10 -15.86 23.45
C GLU A 149 0.95 -16.19 22.49
N VAL A 150 1.25 -16.33 21.19
CA VAL A 150 0.25 -16.67 20.18
C VAL A 150 -0.19 -18.13 20.33
N LEU A 151 0.71 -19.05 20.69
CA LEU A 151 0.35 -20.45 20.97
C LEU A 151 -0.60 -20.57 22.17
N GLU A 152 -0.36 -19.79 23.23
CA GLU A 152 -1.22 -19.73 24.42
C GLU A 152 -2.62 -19.20 24.05
N LYS A 153 -2.70 -18.04 23.39
CA LYS A 153 -3.96 -17.49 22.87
C LYS A 153 -4.70 -18.50 21.97
N ARG A 154 -3.98 -19.19 21.08
CA ARG A 154 -4.60 -20.21 20.21
C ARG A 154 -5.15 -21.38 21.02
N ARG A 155 -4.46 -21.81 22.08
CA ARG A 155 -4.93 -22.88 22.98
C ARG A 155 -6.24 -22.49 23.66
N GLU A 156 -6.36 -21.25 24.10
CA GLU A 156 -7.60 -20.70 24.69
C GLU A 156 -8.74 -20.55 23.66
N LEU A 157 -8.42 -20.29 22.39
CA LEU A 157 -9.41 -20.16 21.33
C LEU A 157 -9.92 -21.49 20.78
N LEU A 158 -9.19 -22.60 20.96
CA LEU A 158 -9.60 -23.93 20.50
C LEU A 158 -10.94 -24.42 21.07
N PRO A 159 -11.25 -24.30 22.38
CA PRO A 159 -12.57 -24.69 22.90
C PRO A 159 -13.69 -23.85 22.28
N LYS A 160 -13.53 -22.51 22.24
CA LYS A 160 -14.48 -21.59 21.59
C LYS A 160 -14.70 -21.92 20.11
N LEU A 161 -13.64 -22.28 19.39
CA LEU A 161 -13.73 -22.71 17.99
C LEU A 161 -14.59 -23.98 17.83
N LYS A 162 -14.44 -24.95 18.74
CA LYS A 162 -15.23 -26.19 18.72
C LYS A 162 -16.71 -25.90 19.01
N GLU A 163 -16.98 -25.06 20.00
CA GLU A 163 -18.35 -24.63 20.34
C GLU A 163 -19.04 -23.93 19.15
N GLU A 164 -18.36 -22.98 18.50
CA GLU A 164 -18.93 -22.28 17.34
C GLU A 164 -19.17 -23.21 16.14
N ARG A 165 -18.30 -24.21 15.94
CA ARG A 165 -18.55 -25.24 14.92
C ARG A 165 -19.71 -26.16 15.28
N ALA A 166 -19.88 -26.50 16.56
CA ALA A 166 -21.00 -27.29 17.04
C ALA A 166 -22.34 -26.55 16.87
N LYS A 167 -22.34 -25.21 16.98
CA LYS A 167 -23.49 -24.36 16.65
C LYS A 167 -23.81 -24.28 15.15
N GLY A 168 -22.98 -24.89 14.28
CA GLY A 168 -23.14 -24.84 12.83
C GLY A 168 -22.53 -23.61 12.15
N ASN A 169 -21.81 -22.76 12.89
CA ASN A 169 -21.11 -21.61 12.31
C ASN A 169 -19.80 -22.03 11.64
N PHE A 170 -19.44 -21.36 10.53
CA PHE A 170 -18.14 -21.57 9.89
C PHE A 170 -17.06 -20.77 10.64
N ALA A 171 -16.40 -21.42 11.60
CA ALA A 171 -15.35 -20.81 12.41
C ALA A 171 -13.94 -21.34 12.08
N TYR A 172 -12.94 -20.44 12.04
CA TYR A 172 -11.52 -20.77 11.90
C TYR A 172 -10.61 -19.77 12.63
N ILE A 173 -9.46 -20.24 13.11
CA ILE A 173 -8.46 -19.40 13.79
C ILE A 173 -7.42 -18.91 12.77
N ARG A 174 -7.24 -17.60 12.69
CA ARG A 174 -6.17 -16.94 11.92
C ARG A 174 -5.24 -16.23 12.89
N TYR A 175 -3.98 -16.67 12.94
CA TYR A 175 -2.99 -16.17 13.90
C TYR A 175 -3.52 -16.25 15.35
N ASP A 176 -3.81 -15.13 16.00
CA ASP A 176 -4.33 -14.99 17.37
C ASP A 176 -5.84 -14.69 17.43
N GLN A 177 -6.55 -14.73 16.30
CA GLN A 177 -7.96 -14.34 16.21
C GLN A 177 -8.86 -15.51 15.77
N LEU A 178 -10.01 -15.64 16.42
CA LEU A 178 -11.09 -16.53 16.01
C LEU A 178 -12.04 -15.78 15.06
N ILE A 179 -12.11 -16.24 13.81
CA ILE A 179 -13.01 -15.68 12.79
C ILE A 179 -14.22 -16.62 12.68
N VAL A 180 -15.39 -16.12 13.10
CA VAL A 180 -16.67 -16.79 12.94
C VAL A 180 -17.38 -16.18 11.75
N LYS A 181 -17.81 -17.02 10.82
CA LYS A 181 -18.74 -16.66 9.76
C LYS A 181 -20.02 -17.41 10.04
N GLU A 182 -21.08 -16.68 10.34
CA GLU A 182 -22.41 -17.27 10.50
C GLU A 182 -22.76 -18.05 9.24
N GLY A 183 -23.14 -19.31 9.44
CA GLY A 183 -23.59 -20.20 8.39
C GLY A 183 -24.97 -19.79 7.91
N ASN A 184 -25.11 -18.61 7.32
CA ASN A 184 -26.33 -18.26 6.60
C ASN A 184 -26.42 -19.17 5.37
N LEU A 185 -27.13 -20.29 5.53
CA LEU A 185 -27.64 -21.13 4.45
C LEU A 185 -28.38 -20.30 3.36
N ASN A 186 -28.77 -19.06 3.68
CA ASN A 186 -29.55 -18.17 2.82
C ASN A 186 -28.74 -17.15 1.99
N ASN A 187 -27.42 -17.03 2.19
CA ASN A 187 -26.62 -16.03 1.45
C ASN A 187 -25.93 -16.54 0.17
N PHE A 188 -25.99 -17.83 -0.15
CA PHE A 188 -25.54 -18.34 -1.46
C PHE A 188 -26.49 -18.00 -2.62
N ASN A 189 -27.67 -17.44 -2.35
CA ASN A 189 -28.65 -17.01 -3.36
C ASN A 189 -28.62 -15.51 -3.69
N LYS A 190 -27.81 -14.68 -3.02
CA LYS A 190 -27.63 -13.27 -3.37
C LYS A 190 -26.20 -12.99 -3.82
N GLU A 191 -25.87 -13.40 -5.05
CA GLU A 191 -24.90 -12.72 -5.96
C GLU A 191 -24.49 -13.53 -7.20
N LYS A 192 -25.13 -14.66 -7.50
CA LYS A 192 -25.32 -14.99 -8.92
C LYS A 192 -26.42 -14.07 -9.40
N ARG A 193 -26.05 -12.97 -10.08
CA ARG A 193 -26.96 -12.27 -10.99
C ARG A 193 -27.42 -13.28 -12.03
N LYS A 194 -28.45 -14.07 -11.71
CA LYS A 194 -29.30 -14.65 -12.74
C LYS A 194 -29.83 -13.43 -13.48
N ARG A 195 -29.46 -13.29 -14.75
CA ARG A 195 -30.20 -12.36 -15.62
C ARG A 195 -31.65 -12.81 -15.50
N ASP A 196 -32.52 -11.90 -15.13
CA ASP A 196 -33.92 -12.07 -15.45
C ASP A 196 -33.97 -12.32 -16.96
N PRO A 197 -34.60 -13.40 -17.44
CA PRO A 197 -34.82 -13.54 -18.86
C PRO A 197 -35.65 -12.33 -19.29
N SER A 198 -35.04 -11.39 -19.99
CA SER A 198 -35.77 -10.24 -20.51
C SER A 198 -36.84 -10.80 -21.43
N THR A 199 -38.10 -10.49 -21.13
CA THR A 199 -39.25 -10.67 -22.01
C THR A 199 -38.91 -10.02 -23.36
N SER A 200 -38.50 -10.83 -24.32
CA SER A 200 -38.44 -10.39 -25.71
C SER A 200 -39.86 -10.39 -26.27
N PRO A 201 -40.18 -9.46 -27.20
CA PRO A 201 -41.53 -9.31 -27.68
C PRO A 201 -42.01 -10.59 -28.37
N GLU A 202 -43.24 -10.94 -28.05
CA GLU A 202 -44.02 -12.02 -28.64
C GLU A 202 -44.00 -11.89 -30.16
N ASN A 203 -43.53 -12.92 -30.86
CA ASN A 203 -43.75 -13.03 -32.29
C ASN A 203 -44.27 -14.43 -32.59
N GLN A 204 -45.50 -14.44 -33.05
CA GLN A 204 -46.28 -15.61 -33.40
C GLN A 204 -45.63 -16.35 -34.59
N ASN A 205 -45.90 -17.66 -34.64
CA ASN A 205 -46.08 -18.47 -35.85
C ASN A 205 -44.88 -19.23 -36.46
N TYR A 206 -44.83 -20.50 -36.04
CA TYR A 206 -44.73 -21.76 -36.81
C TYR A 206 -43.39 -22.33 -37.35
N ALA A 207 -43.19 -23.58 -36.91
CA ALA A 207 -42.73 -24.77 -37.62
C ALA A 207 -41.22 -25.00 -37.88
N LYS A 208 -40.76 -26.13 -37.33
CA LYS A 208 -39.47 -26.79 -37.57
C LYS A 208 -39.33 -27.22 -39.04
N LYS A 209 -38.18 -26.96 -39.67
CA LYS A 209 -37.66 -27.84 -40.74
C LYS A 209 -36.13 -27.82 -40.83
N LEU A 210 -35.64 -28.99 -41.21
CA LEU A 210 -34.26 -29.44 -41.36
C LEU A 210 -33.57 -28.89 -42.63
N VAL A 211 -32.24 -28.78 -42.53
CA VAL A 211 -31.22 -28.98 -43.59
C VAL A 211 -30.90 -27.82 -44.55
N SER A 212 -29.58 -27.75 -44.79
CA SER A 212 -28.82 -27.28 -45.96
C SER A 212 -28.22 -25.87 -45.94
N ASN A 213 -26.91 -25.89 -46.22
CA ASN A 213 -26.09 -24.78 -46.66
C ASN A 213 -26.78 -24.02 -47.79
N ILE A 214 -26.78 -22.69 -47.75
CA ILE A 214 -26.49 -21.84 -48.91
C ILE A 214 -26.07 -20.46 -48.42
N SER A 215 -25.05 -19.99 -49.11
CA SER A 215 -24.38 -18.71 -49.10
C SER A 215 -25.28 -17.48 -49.21
N SER A 216 -24.67 -16.36 -48.82
CA SER A 216 -24.97 -14.97 -49.21
C SER A 216 -26.13 -14.26 -48.51
N ILE A 217 -25.78 -13.46 -47.49
CA ILE A 217 -26.04 -12.02 -47.39
C ILE A 217 -25.02 -11.48 -46.36
N LYS A 218 -23.88 -10.99 -46.85
CA LYS A 218 -22.89 -10.25 -46.05
C LYS A 218 -23.40 -8.81 -45.91
N GLY A 219 -24.28 -8.59 -44.94
CA GLY A 219 -24.72 -7.27 -44.50
C GLY A 219 -24.11 -6.91 -43.15
N ASN A 220 -23.03 -6.13 -43.16
CA ASN A 220 -22.38 -5.43 -42.05
C ASN A 220 -23.03 -5.55 -40.65
N ARG A 221 -22.69 -6.61 -39.91
CA ARG A 221 -22.71 -6.55 -38.43
C ARG A 221 -21.29 -6.35 -37.96
N ARG A 222 -20.96 -5.11 -37.60
CA ARG A 222 -19.65 -4.79 -37.00
C ARG A 222 -19.54 -5.54 -35.67
N ASN A 223 -18.40 -6.20 -35.46
CA ASN A 223 -18.12 -6.91 -34.23
C ASN A 223 -18.08 -5.91 -33.07
N ALA A 224 -18.60 -6.29 -31.90
CA ALA A 224 -18.62 -5.45 -30.69
C ALA A 224 -17.21 -4.98 -30.26
N PHE A 225 -16.17 -5.72 -30.65
CA PHE A 225 -14.77 -5.35 -30.45
C PHE A 225 -14.30 -4.19 -31.35
N ASP A 226 -14.88 -4.00 -32.54
CA ASP A 226 -14.55 -2.86 -33.42
C ASP A 226 -15.08 -1.53 -32.88
N MET A 227 -16.13 -1.55 -32.06
CA MET A 227 -16.65 -0.37 -31.37
C MET A 227 -15.79 0.06 -30.18
N MET A 228 -15.01 -0.86 -29.62
CA MET A 228 -14.16 -0.65 -28.43
C MET A 228 -12.73 -0.20 -28.75
N ARG A 229 -12.34 -0.18 -30.04
CA ARG A 229 -11.07 0.40 -30.46
C ARG A 229 -11.23 1.94 -30.48
N PRO A 230 -10.35 2.72 -29.83
CA PRO A 230 -10.36 4.15 -30.03
C PRO A 230 -10.17 4.39 -31.52
N ARG A 231 -11.16 5.01 -32.19
CA ARG A 231 -11.07 5.36 -33.60
C ARG A 231 -9.73 6.08 -33.81
N SER A 232 -8.78 5.43 -34.45
CA SER A 232 -7.68 6.14 -35.09
C SER A 232 -8.36 7.04 -36.10
N ASN A 233 -8.35 8.37 -35.83
CA ASN A 233 -8.96 9.40 -36.67
C ASN A 233 -8.88 8.98 -38.13
N SER A 234 -10.04 8.71 -38.74
CA SER A 234 -10.12 8.55 -40.18
C SER A 234 -9.43 9.76 -40.79
N LEU A 235 -8.39 9.50 -41.59
CA LEU A 235 -7.69 10.53 -42.34
C LEU A 235 -8.76 11.36 -43.06
N SER A 236 -8.90 12.63 -42.69
CA SER A 236 -9.97 13.48 -43.22
C SER A 236 -9.90 13.48 -44.74
N GLN A 237 -11.05 13.44 -45.43
CA GLN A 237 -11.10 13.41 -46.91
C GLN A 237 -10.24 14.51 -47.54
N ASN A 238 -10.11 15.65 -46.86
CA ASN A 238 -9.25 16.78 -47.25
C ASN A 238 -7.75 16.41 -47.33
N LYS A 239 -7.23 15.60 -46.40
CA LYS A 239 -5.83 15.15 -46.42
C LYS A 239 -5.57 14.09 -47.49
N LEU A 240 -6.57 13.28 -47.82
CA LEU A 240 -6.48 12.31 -48.92
C LEU A 240 -6.38 13.01 -50.27
N ALA A 241 -7.08 14.14 -50.43
CA ALA A 241 -7.02 14.98 -51.63
C ALA A 241 -5.64 15.65 -51.79
N GLU A 242 -5.01 16.10 -50.71
CA GLU A 242 -3.66 16.66 -50.74
C GLU A 242 -2.60 15.63 -51.15
N ILE A 243 -2.69 14.39 -50.64
CA ILE A 243 -1.76 13.31 -51.02
C ILE A 243 -1.82 13.02 -52.53
N LYS A 244 -3.01 13.12 -53.13
CA LYS A 244 -3.20 12.91 -54.57
C LYS A 244 -2.58 13.99 -55.45
N LYS A 245 -2.28 15.19 -54.92
CA LYS A 245 -1.68 16.30 -55.67
C LYS A 245 -0.18 16.13 -55.92
N HIS A 246 0.53 15.32 -55.14
CA HIS A 246 1.95 15.09 -55.32
C HIS A 246 2.21 14.11 -56.49
N LYS A 247 3.12 14.47 -57.41
CA LYS A 247 3.38 13.69 -58.64
C LYS A 247 4.25 12.44 -58.39
N THR A 248 5.30 12.56 -57.59
CA THR A 248 6.24 11.46 -57.31
C THR A 248 5.83 10.68 -56.07
N LEU A 249 6.11 9.36 -56.09
CA LEU A 249 5.75 8.45 -55.00
C LEU A 249 6.47 8.82 -53.69
N GLN A 250 7.74 9.24 -53.78
CA GLN A 250 8.53 9.64 -52.62
C GLN A 250 7.92 10.84 -51.90
N ASN A 251 7.49 11.86 -52.63
CA ASN A 251 6.89 13.06 -52.03
C ASN A 251 5.56 12.75 -51.31
N LYS A 252 4.80 11.75 -51.77
CA LYS A 252 3.61 11.26 -51.07
C LYS A 252 3.97 10.62 -49.73
N TYR A 253 5.02 9.79 -49.72
CA TYR A 253 5.52 9.15 -48.51
C TYR A 253 6.10 10.17 -47.53
N ASP A 254 6.88 11.13 -47.99
CA ASP A 254 7.47 12.18 -47.13
C ASP A 254 6.39 13.07 -46.50
N PHE A 255 5.32 13.40 -47.24
CA PHE A 255 4.16 14.11 -46.70
C PHE A 255 3.44 13.30 -45.62
N LEU A 256 3.21 12.01 -45.87
CA LEU A 256 2.62 11.10 -44.89
C LEU A 256 3.50 10.97 -43.65
N GLU A 257 4.82 10.86 -43.82
CA GLU A 257 5.76 10.75 -42.72
C GLU A 257 5.79 12.04 -41.89
N ASN A 258 5.81 13.21 -42.53
CA ASN A 258 5.79 14.51 -41.85
C ASN A 258 4.47 14.78 -41.13
N THR A 259 3.34 14.39 -41.71
CA THR A 259 2.03 14.50 -41.04
C THR A 259 1.94 13.55 -39.84
N LEU A 260 2.43 12.31 -39.95
CA LEU A 260 2.50 11.37 -38.83
C LEU A 260 3.45 11.86 -37.72
N LYS A 261 4.63 12.38 -38.08
CA LYS A 261 5.59 13.02 -37.16
C LYS A 261 4.95 14.23 -36.47
N GLY A 262 4.18 15.04 -37.18
CA GLY A 262 3.43 16.19 -36.63
C GLY A 262 2.35 15.78 -35.63
N VAL A 263 1.56 14.75 -35.94
CA VAL A 263 0.55 14.18 -35.04
C VAL A 263 1.20 13.62 -33.77
N ASN A 264 2.36 12.96 -33.88
CA ASN A 264 3.11 12.47 -32.73
C ASN A 264 3.72 13.62 -31.88
N LYS A 265 4.17 14.71 -32.50
CA LYS A 265 4.59 15.94 -31.79
C LYS A 265 3.45 16.58 -30.98
N LEU A 266 2.22 16.60 -31.51
CA LEU A 266 1.03 17.08 -30.79
C LEU A 266 0.67 16.18 -29.60
N ARG A 267 0.87 14.86 -29.72
CA ARG A 267 0.64 13.91 -28.62
C ARG A 267 1.64 14.03 -27.47
N THR A 268 2.88 14.47 -27.74
CA THR A 268 3.96 14.55 -26.74
C THR A 268 4.08 15.91 -26.06
N LYS A 269 3.56 16.99 -26.66
CA LYS A 269 3.44 18.30 -26.01
C LYS A 269 2.22 18.36 -25.09
N LYS A 270 2.20 17.60 -24.00
CA LYS A 270 1.35 17.98 -22.86
C LYS A 270 1.97 19.24 -22.25
N GLY A 271 1.37 20.40 -22.51
CA GLY A 271 1.76 21.66 -21.86
C GLY A 271 1.81 21.51 -20.33
N LYS A 272 2.59 22.35 -19.65
CA LYS A 272 2.53 22.43 -18.18
C LYS A 272 1.06 22.66 -17.80
N ARG A 273 0.49 21.77 -16.98
CA ARG A 273 -0.90 21.90 -16.53
C ARG A 273 -1.02 23.21 -15.75
N ASP A 274 -1.96 24.06 -16.13
CA ASP A 274 -2.26 25.24 -15.34
C ASP A 274 -2.81 24.79 -13.98
N LYS A 275 -2.15 25.22 -12.91
CA LYS A 275 -2.49 24.84 -11.54
C LYS A 275 -3.39 25.85 -10.85
N LEU A 276 -3.47 27.07 -11.37
CA LEU A 276 -3.98 28.22 -10.64
C LEU A 276 -5.24 28.82 -11.28
N GLY A 277 -5.37 28.74 -12.61
CA GLY A 277 -6.52 29.26 -13.35
C GLY A 277 -6.46 30.76 -13.54
N ASP A 278 -7.06 31.26 -14.62
CA ASP A 278 -6.98 32.68 -15.00
C ASP A 278 -7.69 33.62 -14.01
N GLU A 279 -8.84 33.20 -13.45
CA GLU A 279 -9.57 33.95 -12.41
C GLU A 279 -8.69 34.22 -11.19
N THR A 280 -7.89 33.23 -10.77
CA THR A 280 -6.98 33.39 -9.64
C THR A 280 -5.81 34.32 -9.97
N ARG A 281 -5.31 34.33 -11.21
CA ARG A 281 -4.24 35.25 -11.62
C ARG A 281 -4.71 36.70 -11.55
N LYS A 282 -5.91 36.97 -12.07
CA LYS A 282 -6.55 38.29 -11.98
C LYS A 282 -6.71 38.76 -10.53
N LEU A 283 -7.23 37.89 -9.65
CA LEU A 283 -7.35 38.21 -8.22
C LEU A 283 -5.99 38.44 -7.52
N MET A 284 -4.92 37.78 -7.97
CA MET A 284 -3.57 38.03 -7.46
C MET A 284 -2.99 39.35 -7.97
N GLU A 285 -3.25 39.70 -9.23
CA GLU A 285 -2.89 41.01 -9.80
C GLU A 285 -3.60 42.14 -9.06
N GLU A 286 -4.93 42.05 -8.88
CA GLU A 286 -5.72 43.01 -8.08
C GLU A 286 -5.21 43.13 -6.64
N ARG A 287 -4.78 42.00 -6.04
CA ARG A 287 -4.18 42.02 -4.69
C ARG A 287 -2.82 42.72 -4.68
N ASN A 288 -2.01 42.54 -5.72
CA ASN A 288 -0.68 43.12 -5.84
C ASN A 288 -0.74 44.64 -6.00
N GLU A 289 -1.70 45.15 -6.76
CA GLU A 289 -1.94 46.60 -6.88
C GLU A 289 -2.32 47.22 -5.51
N LEU A 290 -3.14 46.53 -4.72
CA LEU A 290 -3.54 47.00 -3.39
C LEU A 290 -2.43 46.90 -2.32
N LEU A 291 -1.35 46.17 -2.60
CA LEU A 291 -0.22 46.02 -1.67
C LEU A 291 0.65 47.28 -1.60
N GLU A 292 0.60 48.17 -2.60
CA GLU A 292 1.31 49.46 -2.57
C GLU A 292 0.82 50.38 -1.43
N LYS A 293 -0.48 50.34 -1.12
CA LYS A 293 -1.11 51.06 0.02
C LYS A 293 -1.62 50.11 1.10
N ARG A 294 -0.71 49.28 1.61
CA ARG A 294 -1.03 48.14 2.50
C ARG A 294 -1.77 48.52 3.79
N LYS A 295 -1.48 49.68 4.39
CA LYS A 295 -2.08 50.11 5.67
C LYS A 295 -3.58 50.41 5.53
N ASP A 296 -3.96 51.13 4.47
CA ASP A 296 -5.34 51.56 4.24
C ASP A 296 -6.21 50.43 3.66
N ASN A 297 -5.61 49.52 2.89
CA ASN A 297 -6.32 48.45 2.18
C ASN A 297 -6.32 47.10 2.92
N ARG A 298 -5.95 47.05 4.20
CA ARG A 298 -5.78 45.79 4.96
C ARG A 298 -6.99 44.85 4.89
N GLN A 299 -8.21 45.38 5.04
CA GLN A 299 -9.44 44.59 4.98
C GLN A 299 -9.75 44.10 3.54
N LYS A 300 -9.54 44.95 2.53
CA LYS A 300 -9.72 44.59 1.12
C LYS A 300 -8.76 43.48 0.68
N ILE A 301 -7.48 43.58 1.09
CA ILE A 301 -6.46 42.55 0.84
C ILE A 301 -6.86 41.22 1.49
N ALA A 302 -7.39 41.24 2.73
CA ALA A 302 -7.85 40.04 3.40
C ALA A 302 -9.03 39.39 2.66
N ASN A 303 -9.98 40.18 2.17
CA ASN A 303 -11.13 39.69 1.41
C ASN A 303 -10.71 39.09 0.06
N ILE A 304 -9.80 39.73 -0.67
CA ILE A 304 -9.26 39.19 -1.93
C ILE A 304 -8.46 37.91 -1.67
N SER A 305 -7.70 37.84 -0.58
CA SER A 305 -6.97 36.62 -0.20
C SER A 305 -7.92 35.44 0.06
N LYS A 306 -9.07 35.68 0.71
CA LYS A 306 -10.13 34.66 0.87
C LYS A 306 -10.71 34.24 -0.48
N LYS A 307 -10.98 35.20 -1.39
CA LYS A 307 -11.47 34.91 -2.75
C LYS A 307 -10.49 34.06 -3.55
N ILE A 308 -9.19 34.38 -3.50
CA ILE A 308 -8.10 33.60 -4.12
C ILE A 308 -8.13 32.15 -3.62
N GLN A 309 -8.23 31.93 -2.31
CA GLN A 309 -8.24 30.57 -1.77
C GLN A 309 -9.48 29.77 -2.23
N VAL A 310 -10.62 30.44 -2.37
CA VAL A 310 -11.85 29.83 -2.89
C VAL A 310 -11.73 29.51 -4.39
N SER A 311 -11.21 30.44 -5.20
CA SER A 311 -11.02 30.24 -6.65
C SER A 311 -10.07 29.07 -6.93
N ILE A 312 -8.96 28.96 -6.20
CA ILE A 312 -8.01 27.83 -6.31
C ILE A 312 -8.71 26.49 -6.04
N ARG A 313 -9.53 26.42 -4.98
CA ARG A 313 -10.26 25.19 -4.62
C ARG A 313 -11.27 24.83 -5.71
N ARG A 314 -12.01 25.80 -6.23
CA ARG A 314 -12.98 25.61 -7.34
C ARG A 314 -12.29 25.14 -8.61
N HIS A 315 -11.19 25.79 -9.00
CA HIS A 315 -10.42 25.44 -10.18
C HIS A 315 -9.90 24.00 -10.11
N ARG A 316 -9.26 23.61 -8.99
CA ARG A 316 -8.77 22.24 -8.79
C ARG A 316 -9.88 21.19 -8.82
N LYS A 317 -11.07 21.51 -8.30
CA LYS A 317 -12.24 20.62 -8.37
C LYS A 317 -12.70 20.43 -9.82
N LYS A 318 -12.80 21.53 -10.58
CA LYS A 318 -13.19 21.50 -12.00
C LYS A 318 -12.20 20.70 -12.84
N GLU A 319 -10.91 20.97 -12.68
CA GLU A 319 -9.83 20.22 -13.35
C GLU A 319 -9.88 18.72 -13.02
N ARG A 320 -10.10 18.37 -11.75
CA ARG A 320 -10.26 16.97 -11.34
C ARG A 320 -11.42 16.29 -12.07
N LEU A 321 -12.58 16.94 -12.12
CA LEU A 321 -13.77 16.42 -12.78
C LEU A 321 -13.56 16.30 -14.29
N ASN A 322 -12.92 17.28 -14.93
CA ASN A 322 -12.59 17.25 -16.35
C ASN A 322 -11.67 16.06 -16.68
N ILE A 323 -10.62 15.83 -15.88
CA ILE A 323 -9.71 14.70 -16.08
C ILE A 323 -10.44 13.37 -15.92
N LEU A 324 -11.32 13.24 -14.93
CA LEU A 324 -12.10 12.02 -14.75
C LEU A 324 -13.07 11.79 -15.91
N LYS A 325 -13.80 12.84 -16.33
CA LYS A 325 -14.72 12.80 -17.48
C LYS A 325 -14.00 12.37 -18.76
N GLU A 326 -12.86 12.98 -19.07
CA GLU A 326 -12.04 12.65 -20.23
C GLU A 326 -11.59 11.17 -20.23
N GLN A 327 -11.21 10.63 -19.07
CA GLN A 327 -10.76 9.24 -18.96
C GLN A 327 -11.92 8.24 -19.03
N ILE A 328 -13.10 8.61 -18.51
CA ILE A 328 -14.33 7.83 -18.67
C ILE A 328 -14.73 7.78 -20.15
N GLU A 329 -14.75 8.91 -20.85
CA GLU A 329 -15.08 8.97 -22.28
C GLU A 329 -14.08 8.17 -23.14
N LYS A 330 -12.79 8.22 -22.81
CA LYS A 330 -11.74 7.52 -23.59
C LYS A 330 -11.62 6.03 -23.31
N THR A 331 -11.84 5.60 -22.08
CA THR A 331 -11.49 4.23 -21.65
C THR A 331 -12.60 3.49 -20.91
N GLY A 332 -13.73 4.16 -20.64
CA GLY A 332 -14.85 3.61 -19.85
C GLY A 332 -14.52 3.42 -18.36
N GLY A 333 -13.35 3.86 -17.89
CA GLY A 333 -12.85 3.54 -16.55
C GLY A 333 -12.15 4.70 -15.83
N ILE A 334 -12.35 4.77 -14.52
CA ILE A 334 -11.90 5.88 -13.65
C ILE A 334 -10.44 5.70 -13.17
N LYS A 335 -9.93 4.46 -13.17
CA LYS A 335 -8.62 4.09 -12.59
C LYS A 335 -7.45 4.87 -13.22
N LYS A 336 -7.48 5.11 -14.53
CA LYS A 336 -6.44 5.89 -15.24
C LYS A 336 -6.50 7.37 -14.87
N GLY A 337 -7.71 7.93 -14.68
CA GLY A 337 -7.90 9.30 -14.20
C GLY A 337 -7.36 9.51 -12.80
N LEU A 338 -7.65 8.60 -11.85
CA LEU A 338 -7.11 8.67 -10.50
C LEU A 338 -5.58 8.59 -10.48
N LYS A 339 -4.97 7.75 -11.33
CA LYS A 339 -3.51 7.67 -11.48
C LYS A 339 -2.91 8.99 -12.02
N GLN A 340 -3.61 9.69 -12.92
CA GLN A 340 -3.18 10.97 -13.49
C GLN A 340 -3.31 12.15 -12.51
N LEU A 341 -4.28 12.06 -11.59
CA LEU A 341 -4.54 13.03 -10.52
C LEU A 341 -3.61 12.85 -9.31
N LYS A 342 -2.95 11.71 -9.18
CA LYS A 342 -1.98 11.47 -8.10
C LYS A 342 -0.76 12.36 -8.30
N GLU A 343 -0.67 13.44 -7.53
CA GLU A 343 0.54 14.24 -7.39
C GLU A 343 1.46 13.52 -6.40
N TYR A 344 2.60 13.00 -6.88
CA TYR A 344 3.63 12.50 -5.97
C TYR A 344 4.30 13.72 -5.34
N THR A 345 4.24 13.83 -4.01
CA THR A 345 5.18 14.69 -3.28
C THR A 345 6.56 14.15 -3.58
N GLN A 346 7.40 14.97 -4.22
CA GLN A 346 8.81 14.60 -4.40
C GLN A 346 9.44 14.60 -3.01
N TRP A 347 9.48 13.42 -2.39
CA TRP A 347 10.04 13.23 -1.05
C TRP A 347 11.56 13.45 -1.04
N ILE A 348 12.19 13.40 -2.21
CA ILE A 348 13.60 13.65 -2.41
C ILE A 348 13.81 15.16 -2.48
N PRO A 349 14.63 15.76 -1.59
CA PRO A 349 15.02 17.15 -1.68
C PRO A 349 15.70 17.44 -3.02
N ASN A 350 15.24 18.49 -3.71
CA ASN A 350 15.86 18.92 -4.96
C ASN A 350 17.27 19.45 -4.69
N ILE A 351 18.29 18.80 -5.25
CA ILE A 351 19.67 19.27 -5.15
C ILE A 351 19.89 20.38 -6.17
N LYS A 352 20.32 21.55 -5.69
CA LYS A 352 20.79 22.66 -6.53
C LYS A 352 22.20 22.34 -6.98
N ASN A 353 22.42 22.31 -8.30
CA ASN A 353 23.77 22.28 -8.84
C ASN A 353 24.32 23.72 -8.81
N GLN A 354 25.39 23.96 -8.05
CA GLN A 354 26.02 25.27 -7.94
C GLN A 354 26.95 25.59 -9.14
N ASN A 355 27.37 24.58 -9.90
CA ASN A 355 28.45 24.70 -10.89
C ASN A 355 28.01 25.25 -12.26
N LYS A 356 26.76 25.69 -12.39
CA LYS A 356 26.31 26.46 -13.56
C LYS A 356 25.88 27.85 -13.12
N LYS A 357 26.86 28.74 -12.99
CA LYS A 357 26.64 30.20 -13.04
C LYS A 357 25.66 30.47 -14.20
N LYS A 358 24.41 30.84 -13.86
CA LYS A 358 23.24 31.21 -14.70
C LYS A 358 22.06 30.22 -14.87
N THR A 359 22.10 28.96 -14.42
CA THR A 359 20.84 28.17 -14.36
C THR A 359 20.76 27.33 -13.10
N GLY A 360 19.99 27.78 -12.10
CA GLY A 360 19.65 27.03 -10.89
C GLY A 360 18.74 25.84 -11.19
N GLN A 361 19.20 24.91 -12.01
CA GLN A 361 18.42 23.78 -12.49
C GLN A 361 18.38 22.71 -11.40
N LEU A 362 17.22 22.62 -10.73
CA LEU A 362 16.93 21.63 -9.69
C LEU A 362 16.79 20.25 -10.34
N THR A 363 17.56 19.25 -9.87
CA THR A 363 17.49 17.89 -10.43
C THR A 363 16.92 16.88 -9.44
N THR A 364 16.09 15.96 -9.95
CA THR A 364 15.38 14.93 -9.16
C THR A 364 15.73 13.50 -9.58
N LYS A 365 16.51 13.34 -10.66
CA LYS A 365 16.92 12.03 -11.15
C LYS A 365 18.08 11.52 -10.31
N ARG A 366 17.99 10.28 -9.83
CA ARG A 366 19.04 9.65 -9.00
C ARG A 366 20.42 9.72 -9.66
N LEU A 367 20.49 9.48 -10.98
CA LEU A 367 21.74 9.52 -11.74
C LEU A 367 22.35 10.94 -11.80
N SER A 368 21.52 11.98 -11.92
CA SER A 368 22.02 13.36 -11.91
C SER A 368 22.43 13.80 -10.50
N ILE A 369 21.71 13.35 -9.47
CA ILE A 369 22.07 13.59 -8.07
C ILE A 369 23.41 12.95 -7.74
N ALA A 370 23.61 11.68 -8.13
CA ALA A 370 24.88 10.98 -7.92
C ALA A 370 26.03 11.71 -8.63
N LYS A 371 25.83 12.16 -9.88
CA LYS A 371 26.83 12.94 -10.61
C LYS A 371 27.20 14.24 -9.89
N VAL A 372 26.21 15.02 -9.47
CA VAL A 372 26.45 16.27 -8.72
C VAL A 372 27.18 16.00 -7.40
N ALA A 373 26.79 14.96 -6.66
CA ALA A 373 27.48 14.57 -5.43
C ALA A 373 28.93 14.14 -5.69
N THR A 374 29.18 13.35 -6.74
CA THR A 374 30.54 12.92 -7.11
C THR A 374 31.41 14.10 -7.56
N GLU A 375 30.85 15.06 -8.29
CA GLU A 375 31.56 16.28 -8.68
C GLU A 375 31.91 17.13 -7.46
N PHE A 376 30.95 17.32 -6.53
CA PHE A 376 31.18 18.04 -5.28
C PHE A 376 32.31 17.42 -4.44
N TYR A 377 32.30 16.10 -4.24
CA TYR A 377 33.37 15.45 -3.48
C TYR A 377 34.71 15.51 -4.22
N LYS A 378 34.73 15.38 -5.55
CA LYS A 378 35.96 15.58 -6.34
C LYS A 378 36.54 16.97 -6.10
N GLU A 379 35.73 18.02 -6.20
CA GLU A 379 36.18 19.40 -5.93
C GLU A 379 36.74 19.54 -4.51
N LEU A 380 36.02 19.05 -3.51
CA LEU A 380 36.41 19.13 -2.10
C LEU A 380 37.73 18.42 -1.78
N TYR A 381 38.04 17.31 -2.48
CA TYR A 381 39.32 16.61 -2.32
C TYR A 381 40.44 17.22 -3.18
N THR A 382 40.13 17.82 -4.33
CA THR A 382 41.14 18.54 -5.13
C THR A 382 41.56 19.89 -4.54
N GLU A 383 40.73 20.52 -3.70
CA GLU A 383 41.09 21.77 -3.01
C GLU A 383 42.07 21.56 -1.85
N LYS A 384 42.09 20.37 -1.23
CA LYS A 384 43.03 20.05 -0.14
C LYS A 384 44.47 19.89 -0.62
N ASP A 385 44.68 19.50 -1.87
CA ASP A 385 46.02 19.33 -2.46
C ASP A 385 46.67 20.66 -2.91
N LYS A 386 46.00 21.80 -2.69
CA LYS A 386 46.51 23.15 -3.01
C LYS A 386 47.01 23.95 -1.80
N ILE A 387 47.05 23.34 -0.61
CA ILE A 387 47.66 23.95 0.58
C ILE A 387 49.01 23.28 0.80
N ILE A 388 50.01 23.68 0.00
CA ILE A 388 51.44 23.66 0.33
C ILE A 388 52.00 25.00 -0.11
#